data_AF-A0A968VDX5-F1
#
_entry.id   AF-A0A968VDX5-F1
#
_cell.length_a   1.000
_cell.length_b   1.000
_cell.length_c   1.000
_cell.angle_alpha   90.00
_cell.angle_beta   90.00
_cell.angle_gamma   90.00
#
_symmetry.space_group_name_H-M   'P 1'
#
loop_
_entity.id
_entity.type
_entity.pdbx_description
1 polymer ?
#
loop_
_entity_poly.entity_id
_entity_poly.type
_entity_poly.pdbx_seq_one_letter_code
_entity_poly.pdbx_strand_id
1 'polypeptide(L)' 'MICNQQQRANPFSRYLKKGIWLLGLPIWIFAIADRSLAALADGYFSGLDVVQILTATFFCFCWLLLKPR' A
#
# COMPACT_ATOMS: atom_id res chain seq x y z
N MET A 1 6.49 -22.11 32.83
CA MET A 1 6.98 -22.36 31.45
C MET A 1 5.79 -22.17 30.52
N ILE A 2 5.56 -20.93 30.06
CA ILE A 2 4.39 -20.61 29.22
C ILE A 2 4.85 -20.82 27.79
N CYS A 3 4.36 -21.89 27.16
CA CYS A 3 4.70 -22.29 25.81
C CYS A 3 4.53 -21.12 24.84
N ASN A 4 5.61 -20.88 24.09
CA ASN A 4 5.75 -19.95 23.00
C ASN A 4 4.82 -20.34 21.83
N GLN A 5 3.52 -20.15 21.99
CA GLN A 5 2.49 -20.39 20.96
C GLN A 5 2.64 -19.45 19.73
N GLN A 6 3.58 -18.50 19.77
CA GLN A 6 3.78 -17.52 18.71
C GLN A 6 4.44 -18.11 17.45
N GLN A 7 4.95 -19.36 17.48
CA GLN A 7 5.67 -19.98 16.37
C GLN A 7 4.85 -20.92 15.46
N ARG A 8 3.55 -21.15 15.72
CA ARG A 8 2.68 -21.93 14.82
C ARG A 8 2.09 -21.11 13.67
N ALA A 9 2.68 -19.95 13.36
CA ALA A 9 2.42 -19.26 12.10
C ALA A 9 3.40 -19.80 11.07
N ASN A 10 2.90 -20.63 10.14
CA ASN A 10 3.67 -21.18 9.03
C ASN A 10 4.66 -20.13 8.49
N PRO A 11 5.97 -20.44 8.37
CA PRO A 11 6.99 -19.46 7.96
C PRO A 11 6.60 -18.75 6.66
N PHE A 12 5.89 -19.44 5.78
CA PHE A 12 5.25 -18.92 4.57
C PHE A 12 4.38 -17.68 4.80
N SER A 13 3.59 -17.60 5.87
CA SER A 13 2.75 -16.44 6.16
C SER A 13 3.58 -15.18 6.43
N ARG A 14 4.78 -15.34 7.01
CA ARG A 14 5.73 -14.24 7.24
C ARG A 14 6.35 -13.75 5.94
N TYR A 15 6.72 -14.66 5.04
CA TYR A 15 7.24 -14.33 3.72
C TYR A 15 6.16 -13.72 2.81
N LEU A 16 4.93 -14.25 2.82
CA LEU A 16 3.80 -13.71 2.07
C LEU A 16 3.45 -12.30 2.54
N LYS A 17 3.39 -12.05 3.86
CA LYS A 17 3.20 -10.69 4.40
C LYS A 17 4.29 -9.73 3.92
N LYS A 18 5.56 -10.16 3.92
CA LYS A 18 6.67 -9.35 3.39
C LYS A 18 6.56 -9.11 1.89
N GLY A 19 6.17 -10.13 1.12
CA GLY A 19 5.98 -10.06 -0.33
C GLY A 19 4.84 -9.11 -0.72
N ILE A 20 3.67 -9.27 -0.10
CA ILE A 20 2.52 -8.37 -0.28
C ILE A 20 2.90 -6.93 0.14
N TRP A 21 3.70 -6.77 1.19
CA TRP A 21 4.16 -5.45 1.62
C TRP A 21 5.11 -4.81 0.59
N LEU A 22 6.06 -5.57 0.03
CA LEU A 22 6.99 -5.13 -1.01
C LEU A 22 6.30 -4.83 -2.34
N LEU A 23 5.29 -5.63 -2.72
CA LEU A 23 4.52 -5.42 -3.95
C LEU A 23 3.54 -4.26 -3.83
N GLY A 24 3.07 -3.93 -2.63
CA GLY A 24 2.19 -2.77 -2.41
C GLY A 24 2.87 -1.45 -2.80
N LEU A 25 4.15 -1.26 -2.45
CA LEU A 25 4.87 -0.01 -2.71
C LEU A 25 4.89 0.40 -4.21
N PRO A 26 5.31 -0.45 -5.17
CA PRO A 26 5.25 -0.11 -6.58
C PRO A 26 3.82 -0.04 -7.13
N ILE A 27 2.88 -0.85 -6.61
CA ILE A 27 1.47 -0.79 -7.04
C ILE A 27 0.82 0.55 -6.69
N TRP A 28 1.19 1.10 -5.54
CA TRP A 28 0.75 2.42 -5.09
C TRP A 28 1.27 3.53 -5.99
N ILE A 29 2.59 3.51 -6.27
CA ILE A 29 3.22 4.50 -7.14
C ILE A 29 2.63 4.42 -8.55
N PHE A 30 2.41 3.21 -9.07
CA PHE A 30 1.81 3.00 -10.38
C PHE A 30 0.36 3.49 -10.44
N ALA A 31 -0.47 3.20 -9.44
CA ALA A 31 -1.86 3.66 -9.40
C ALA A 31 -1.99 5.18 -9.31
N ILE A 32 -1.13 5.84 -8.52
CA ILE A 32 -1.09 7.31 -8.44
C ILE A 32 -0.64 7.90 -9.78
N ALA A 33 0.39 7.31 -10.40
CA ALA A 33 0.91 7.75 -11.70
C ALA A 33 -0.11 7.60 -12.83
N ASP A 34 -0.80 6.46 -12.92
CA ASP A 34 -1.86 6.19 -13.91
C ASP A 34 -2.98 7.23 -13.82
N ARG A 35 -3.49 7.49 -12.61
CA ARG A 35 -4.52 8.50 -12.37
C ARG A 35 -4.04 9.92 -12.65
N SER A 36 -2.80 10.23 -12.29
CA SER A 36 -2.20 11.54 -12.56
C SER A 36 -1.99 11.76 -14.06
N LEU A 37 -1.63 10.71 -14.82
CA LEU A 37 -1.45 10.75 -16.27
C LEU A 37 -2.79 10.89 -17.00
N ALA A 38 -3.83 10.20 -16.55
CA ALA A 38 -5.19 10.36 -17.08
C ALA A 38 -5.70 11.80 -16.85
N ALA A 39 -5.55 12.33 -15.63
CA ALA A 39 -5.93 13.71 -15.32
C ALA A 39 -5.10 14.75 -16.11
N LEU A 40 -3.83 14.46 -16.38
CA LEU A 40 -2.98 15.31 -17.22
C LEU A 40 -3.43 15.28 -18.68
N ALA A 41 -3.90 14.13 -19.17
CA ALA A 41 -4.45 13.99 -20.52
C ALA A 41 -5.80 14.72 -20.67
N ASP A 42 -6.63 14.75 -19.62
CA ASP A 42 -7.90 15.48 -19.59
C ASP A 42 -7.72 17.01 -19.45
N GLY A 43 -6.52 17.50 -19.14
CA GLY A 43 -6.18 18.94 -19.17
C GLY A 43 -6.83 19.79 -18.06
N TYR A 44 -7.63 19.18 -17.19
CA TYR A 44 -8.24 19.80 -16.02
C TYR A 44 -7.70 19.13 -14.76
N PHE A 45 -6.79 19.80 -14.06
CA PHE A 45 -6.37 19.37 -12.72
C PHE A 45 -7.52 19.66 -11.76
N SER A 46 -8.51 18.77 -11.72
CA SER A 46 -9.71 18.93 -10.93
C SER A 46 -9.37 18.69 -9.45
N GLY A 47 -9.98 19.43 -8.54
CA GLY A 47 -9.74 19.27 -7.09
C GLY A 47 -10.01 17.84 -6.58
N LEU A 48 -10.81 17.06 -7.32
CA LEU A 48 -11.05 15.64 -7.08
C LEU A 48 -9.78 14.78 -7.20
N ASP A 49 -8.92 15.06 -8.19
CA ASP A 49 -7.68 14.31 -8.40
C ASP A 49 -6.73 14.49 -7.22
N VAL A 50 -6.67 15.72 -6.67
CA VAL A 50 -5.87 16.02 -5.48
C VAL A 50 -6.35 15.23 -4.27
N VAL A 51 -7.66 15.22 -3.99
CA VAL A 51 -8.23 14.50 -2.84
C VAL A 51 -8.05 12.99 -3.00
N GLN A 52 -8.15 12.49 -4.22
CA GLN A 52 -7.99 11.08 -4.53
C GLN A 52 -6.54 10.61 -4.41
N ILE A 53 -5.58 11.41 -4.90
CA ILE A 53 -4.17 11.18 -4.68
C ILE A 53 -3.88 11.24 -3.17
N LEU A 54 -4.39 12.23 -2.45
CA LEU A 54 -4.21 12.34 -0.99
C LEU A 54 -4.71 11.10 -0.25
N THR A 55 -5.90 10.62 -0.60
CA THR A 55 -6.51 9.42 -0.01
C THR A 55 -5.69 8.18 -0.35
N ALA A 56 -5.22 8.06 -1.59
CA ALA A 56 -4.33 6.99 -2.04
C ALA A 56 -3.02 6.99 -1.22
N THR A 57 -2.36 8.14 -1.09
CA THR A 57 -1.14 8.26 -0.29
C THR A 57 -1.42 7.95 1.18
N PHE A 58 -2.54 8.40 1.74
CA PHE A 58 -2.90 8.14 3.15
C PHE A 58 -3.11 6.64 3.40
N PHE A 59 -3.79 5.95 2.49
CA PHE A 59 -4.00 4.51 2.59
C PHE A 59 -2.68 3.75 2.39
N CYS A 60 -1.77 4.25 1.56
CA CYS A 60 -0.39 3.76 1.46
C CYS A 60 0.39 3.95 2.78
N PHE A 61 0.27 5.11 3.43
CA PHE A 61 0.88 5.36 4.73
C PHE A 61 0.29 4.45 5.81
N CYS A 62 -1.03 4.26 5.85
CA CYS A 62 -1.68 3.27 6.72
C CYS A 62 -1.14 1.86 6.46
N TRP A 63 -0.92 1.49 5.19
CA TRP A 63 -0.33 0.21 4.79
C TRP A 63 1.13 0.06 5.25
N LEU A 64 1.92 1.13 5.16
CA LEU A 64 3.30 1.19 5.63
C LEU A 64 3.39 1.10 7.17
N LEU A 65 2.44 1.75 7.87
CA LEU A 65 2.33 1.77 9.33
C LEU A 65 1.84 0.43 9.88
N LEU A 66 1.00 -0.28 9.13
CA LEU A 66 0.60 -1.66 9.42
C LEU A 66 1.69 -2.67 9.06
N LYS A 67 2.97 -2.24 9.06
CA LYS A 67 4.12 -3.13 8.96
C LYS A 67 4.01 -4.19 10.06
N PRO A 68 3.86 -5.47 9.68
CA PRO A 68 3.78 -6.53 10.67
C PRO A 68 5.15 -6.65 11.34
N ARG A 69 5.21 -6.27 12.63
CA ARG A 69 6.31 -6.67 13.52
C ARG A 69 6.35 -8.20 13.65
#